data_AF-A0A2X2WS82-F1
#
_entry.id   AF-A0A2X2WS82-F1
#
_cell.length_a   1.000
_cell.length_b   1.000
_cell.length_c   1.000
_cell.angle_alpha   90.00
_cell.angle_beta   90.00
_cell.angle_gamma   90.00
#
_symmetry.space_group_name_H-M   'P 1'
#
loop_
_entity.id
_entity.type
_entity.pdbx_description
1 polymer ?
#
loop_
_entity_poly.entity_id
_entity_poly.type
_entity_poly.pdbx_seq_one_letter_code
_entity_poly.pdbx_strand_id
1 'polypeptide(L)'
;MLTETIIKNWTNENINLNPPATRTAIKVTEEILEFQFPDDFKEFYLQLDGFVDWDWTKNMFSIWPLARILEEYHNESDKSFIVFADYLINAHQIGFMKGKDGVFKNTGETPELITDTFSETIFLINSDADILY
;
A
#
# COMPACT_ATOMS: atom_id res chain seq x y z
N MET A 1 -12.60 -1.98 -13.61
CA MET A 1 -11.95 -1.77 -14.92
C MET A 1 -10.44 -1.50 -14.81
N LEU A 2 -9.97 -0.40 -14.21
CA LEU A 2 -8.52 -0.15 -14.06
C LEU A 2 -7.86 -1.14 -13.09
N THR A 3 -8.42 -1.31 -11.89
CA THR A 3 -7.93 -2.23 -10.86
C THR A 3 -7.84 -3.68 -11.33
N GLU A 4 -8.91 -4.21 -11.95
CA GLU A 4 -8.92 -5.57 -12.50
C GLU A 4 -7.84 -5.78 -13.57
N THR A 5 -7.56 -4.75 -14.39
CA THR A 5 -6.51 -4.81 -15.41
C THR A 5 -5.12 -4.87 -14.77
N ILE A 6 -4.89 -4.07 -13.73
CA ILE A 6 -3.61 -4.06 -12.99
C ILE A 6 -3.38 -5.40 -12.28
N ILE A 7 -4.38 -5.92 -11.55
CA ILE A 7 -4.29 -7.22 -10.87
C ILE A 7 -4.00 -8.35 -11.86
N LYS A 8 -4.67 -8.33 -13.02
CA LYS A 8 -4.41 -9.31 -14.09
C LYS A 8 -2.99 -9.19 -14.64
N ASN A 9 -2.47 -7.97 -14.81
CA ASN A 9 -1.10 -7.76 -15.25
C ASN A 9 -0.09 -8.33 -14.26
N TRP A 10 -0.25 -8.05 -12.96
CA TRP A 10 0.62 -8.63 -11.92
C TRP A 10 0.57 -10.15 -11.89
N THR A 11 -0.62 -10.73 -12.07
CA THR A 11 -0.76 -12.19 -12.21
C THR A 11 0.03 -12.72 -13.43
N ASN A 12 -0.04 -12.04 -14.57
CA ASN A 12 0.72 -12.42 -15.77
C ASN A 12 2.24 -12.21 -15.61
N GLU A 13 2.65 -11.28 -14.76
CA GLU A 13 4.04 -11.04 -14.38
C GLU A 13 4.56 -12.06 -13.36
N ASN A 14 3.72 -13.01 -12.92
CA ASN A 14 3.99 -14.03 -11.90
C ASN A 14 4.26 -13.44 -10.50
N ILE A 15 3.71 -12.26 -10.21
CA ILE A 15 3.68 -11.74 -8.85
C ILE A 15 2.69 -12.58 -8.06
N ASN A 16 3.13 -13.09 -6.92
CA ASN A 16 2.29 -13.86 -6.01
C ASN A 16 1.36 -12.91 -5.25
N LEU A 17 0.07 -13.14 -5.40
CA LEU A 17 -0.99 -12.28 -4.88
C LEU A 17 -1.71 -12.97 -3.72
N ASN A 18 -1.95 -12.25 -2.63
CA ASN A 18 -2.79 -12.78 -1.56
C ASN A 18 -4.27 -12.83 -1.98
N PRO A 19 -5.07 -13.73 -1.38
CA PRO A 19 -6.51 -13.70 -1.59
C PRO A 19 -7.10 -12.34 -1.14
N PRO A 20 -8.30 -11.98 -1.60
CA PRO A 20 -8.96 -10.76 -1.17
C PRO A 20 -9.11 -10.68 0.36
N ALA A 21 -8.93 -9.48 0.92
CA ALA A 21 -9.20 -9.23 2.32
C ALA A 21 -10.71 -9.34 2.61
N THR A 22 -11.05 -9.59 3.86
CA THR A 22 -12.44 -9.53 4.32
C THR A 22 -12.76 -8.15 4.90
N ARG A 23 -14.03 -7.73 4.83
CA ARG A 23 -14.49 -6.49 5.50
C ARG A 23 -14.16 -6.48 7.00
N THR A 24 -14.25 -7.65 7.65
CA THR A 24 -13.89 -7.82 9.06
C THR A 24 -12.39 -7.59 9.29
N ALA A 25 -11.53 -8.15 8.44
CA ALA A 25 -10.08 -7.96 8.55
C ALA A 25 -9.69 -6.49 8.36
N ILE A 26 -10.28 -5.80 7.37
CA ILE A 26 -10.09 -4.36 7.17
C ILE A 26 -10.52 -3.59 8.42
N LYS A 27 -11.73 -3.84 8.95
CA LYS A 27 -12.25 -3.15 10.14
C LYS A 27 -11.36 -3.36 11.37
N VAL A 28 -10.90 -4.58 11.61
CA VAL A 28 -9.98 -4.90 12.71
C VAL A 28 -8.65 -4.18 12.53
N THR A 29 -8.15 -4.09 11.29
CA THR A 29 -6.92 -3.36 10.98
C THR A 29 -7.09 -1.87 11.27
N GLU A 30 -8.20 -1.26 10.83
CA GLU A 30 -8.54 0.14 11.11
C GLU A 30 -8.63 0.42 12.63
N GLU A 31 -9.21 -0.49 13.40
CA GLU A 31 -9.30 -0.40 14.86
C GLU A 31 -7.92 -0.44 15.53
N ILE A 32 -7.03 -1.36 15.12
CA ILE A 32 -5.67 -1.48 15.67
C ILE A 32 -4.80 -0.27 15.30
N LEU A 33 -4.93 0.20 14.06
CA LEU A 33 -4.18 1.35 13.57
C LEU A 33 -4.75 2.67 14.09
N GLU A 34 -5.94 2.70 14.69
CA GLU A 34 -6.67 3.92 15.02
C GLU A 34 -6.76 4.87 13.80
N PHE A 35 -7.04 4.29 12.63
CA PHE A 35 -7.06 4.97 11.34
C PHE A 35 -8.18 4.41 10.47
N GLN A 36 -8.88 5.27 9.74
CA GLN A 36 -9.90 4.86 8.78
C GLN A 36 -9.29 4.90 7.39
N PHE A 37 -9.24 3.76 6.70
CA PHE A 37 -8.73 3.71 5.35
C PHE A 37 -9.71 4.41 4.39
N PRO A 38 -9.19 5.09 3.36
CA PRO A 38 -9.99 5.61 2.25
C PRO A 38 -10.85 4.51 1.60
N ASP A 39 -11.99 4.89 1.03
CA ASP A 39 -12.92 3.93 0.41
C ASP A 39 -12.27 3.17 -0.74
N ASP A 40 -11.42 3.84 -1.52
CA ASP A 40 -10.74 3.24 -2.67
C ASP A 40 -9.63 2.25 -2.26
N PHE A 41 -8.95 2.47 -1.13
CA PHE A 41 -8.10 1.46 -0.49
C PHE A 41 -8.93 0.21 -0.13
N LYS A 42 -10.07 0.39 0.55
CA LYS A 42 -10.91 -0.73 1.00
C LYS A 42 -11.47 -1.51 -0.18
N GLU A 43 -11.92 -0.83 -1.24
CA GLU A 43 -12.40 -1.45 -2.48
C GLU A 43 -11.32 -2.26 -3.19
N PHE A 44 -10.08 -1.79 -3.19
CA PHE A 44 -8.94 -2.53 -3.72
C PHE A 44 -8.62 -3.76 -2.86
N TYR A 45 -8.51 -3.61 -1.55
CA TYR A 45 -8.16 -4.71 -0.65
C TYR A 45 -9.23 -5.82 -0.61
N LEU A 46 -10.50 -5.48 -0.87
CA LEU A 46 -11.58 -6.46 -1.07
C LEU A 46 -11.47 -7.25 -2.39
N GLN A 47 -10.52 -6.92 -3.26
CA GLN A 47 -10.18 -7.68 -4.47
C GLN A 47 -8.81 -8.37 -4.35
N LEU A 48 -7.89 -7.81 -3.57
CA LEU A 48 -6.50 -8.29 -3.42
C LEU A 48 -5.88 -7.75 -2.12
N ASP A 49 -5.50 -8.63 -1.19
CA ASP A 49 -4.80 -8.25 0.04
C ASP A 49 -3.28 -8.10 -0.17
N GLY A 50 -2.87 -7.29 -1.14
CA GLY A 50 -1.45 -7.09 -1.47
C GLY A 50 -0.71 -8.34 -1.98
N PHE A 51 0.61 -8.25 -2.01
CA PHE A 51 1.51 -9.28 -2.52
C PHE A 51 1.91 -10.27 -1.42
N VAL A 52 2.26 -11.48 -1.80
CA VAL A 52 2.73 -12.51 -0.85
C VAL A 52 4.16 -12.19 -0.44
N ASP A 53 4.42 -12.28 0.88
CA ASP A 53 5.74 -12.03 1.49
C ASP A 53 6.36 -10.69 1.07
N TRP A 54 7.45 -10.74 0.30
CA TRP A 54 8.20 -9.59 -0.21
C TRP A 54 8.21 -9.57 -1.74
N ASP A 55 7.25 -10.24 -2.38
CA ASP A 55 7.15 -10.17 -3.82
C ASP A 55 6.94 -8.72 -4.27
N TRP A 56 7.38 -8.42 -5.49
CA TRP A 56 7.45 -7.06 -5.98
C TRP A 56 7.22 -6.97 -7.47
N THR A 57 6.88 -5.77 -7.93
CA THR A 57 6.85 -5.45 -9.35
C THR A 57 8.26 -5.48 -9.95
N LYS A 58 8.37 -5.52 -11.28
CA LYS A 58 9.67 -5.37 -11.98
C LYS A 58 10.44 -4.08 -11.58
N ASN A 59 9.73 -3.08 -11.09
CA ASN A 59 10.27 -1.80 -10.61
C ASN A 59 10.46 -1.79 -9.09
N MET A 60 10.53 -2.98 -8.46
CA MET A 60 10.90 -3.20 -7.06
C MET A 60 9.92 -2.60 -6.02
N PHE A 61 8.66 -2.39 -6.41
CA PHE A 61 7.62 -2.01 -5.46
C PHE A 61 6.90 -3.23 -4.91
N SER A 62 6.77 -3.32 -3.59
CA SER A 62 5.91 -4.29 -2.92
C SER A 62 4.65 -3.60 -2.40
N ILE A 63 3.48 -4.21 -2.63
CA ILE A 63 2.21 -3.78 -2.01
C ILE A 63 1.94 -4.74 -0.85
N TRP A 64 1.80 -4.20 0.35
CA TRP A 64 1.75 -5.02 1.57
C TRP A 64 0.35 -5.58 1.85
N PRO A 65 0.26 -6.85 2.29
CA PRO A 65 -0.97 -7.36 2.89
C PRO A 65 -1.27 -6.63 4.21
N LEU A 66 -2.53 -6.60 4.63
CA LEU A 66 -2.95 -6.00 5.91
C LEU A 66 -2.12 -6.55 7.09
N ALA A 67 -1.77 -7.84 7.05
CA ALA A 67 -0.94 -8.47 8.07
C ALA A 67 0.46 -7.83 8.20
N ARG A 68 1.09 -7.52 7.06
CA ARG A 68 2.40 -6.84 7.04
C ARG A 68 2.29 -5.40 7.49
N ILE A 69 1.25 -4.69 7.05
CA ILE A 69 0.96 -3.31 7.50
C ILE A 69 0.91 -3.28 9.04
N LEU A 70 0.20 -4.22 9.66
CA LEU A 70 0.10 -4.33 11.10
C LEU A 70 1.44 -4.68 11.77
N GLU A 71 2.15 -5.67 11.24
CA GLU A 71 3.42 -6.11 11.81
C GLU A 71 4.47 -4.98 11.78
N GLU A 72 4.63 -4.29 10.64
CA GLU A 72 5.54 -3.15 10.52
C GLU A 72 5.08 -1.98 11.37
N TYR A 73 3.77 -1.67 11.35
CA TYR A 73 3.21 -0.65 12.24
C TYR A 73 3.51 -0.95 13.69
N HIS A 74 3.52 -2.20 14.15
CA HIS A 74 3.88 -2.55 15.53
C HIS A 74 5.37 -2.36 15.84
N ASN A 75 6.25 -2.64 14.88
CA ASN A 75 7.70 -2.52 15.03
C ASN A 75 8.19 -1.07 14.99
N GLU A 76 7.46 -0.17 14.32
CA GLU A 76 7.85 1.24 14.20
C GLU A 76 7.68 2.03 15.51
N SER A 77 8.60 2.94 15.81
CA SER A 77 8.42 3.85 16.96
C SER A 77 7.43 4.97 16.65
N ASP A 78 7.39 5.43 15.40
CA ASP A 78 6.47 6.45 14.95
C ASP A 78 5.19 5.80 14.42
N LYS A 79 4.06 6.07 15.11
CA LYS A 79 2.73 5.55 14.75
C LYS A 79 1.92 6.53 13.91
N SER A 80 2.52 7.63 13.46
CA SER A 80 1.86 8.66 12.64
C SER A 80 1.81 8.30 11.16
N PHE A 81 2.71 7.42 10.70
CA PHE A 81 2.80 6.99 9.31
C PHE A 81 2.42 5.50 9.17
N ILE A 82 1.47 5.21 8.27
CA ILE A 82 0.96 3.87 8.03
C ILE A 82 1.38 3.47 6.62
N VAL A 83 2.41 2.63 6.55
CA VAL A 83 2.98 2.15 5.29
C VAL A 83 2.10 1.03 4.71
N PHE A 84 1.79 1.10 3.42
CA PHE A 84 1.11 0.03 2.70
C PHE A 84 1.89 -0.48 1.48
N ALA A 85 2.98 0.19 1.11
CA ALA A 85 3.85 -0.25 0.05
C ALA A 85 5.27 0.25 0.30
N ASP A 86 6.25 -0.46 -0.24
CA ASP A 86 7.65 -0.05 -0.19
C ASP A 86 8.35 -0.23 -1.53
N TYR A 87 9.40 0.56 -1.73
CA TYR A 87 10.40 0.39 -2.76
C TYR A 87 11.67 -0.17 -2.15
N LEU A 88 12.20 -1.25 -2.75
CA LEU A 88 13.52 -1.81 -2.46
C LEU A 88 13.77 -2.03 -0.95
N ILE A 89 12.92 -2.83 -0.31
CA ILE A 89 13.08 -3.25 1.09
C ILE A 89 13.11 -2.03 2.01
N ASN A 90 12.04 -1.23 1.97
CA ASN A 90 11.86 0.00 2.76
C ASN A 90 12.87 1.12 2.46
N ALA A 91 13.55 1.12 1.30
CA ALA A 91 14.34 2.28 0.89
C ALA A 91 13.46 3.52 0.73
N HIS A 92 12.26 3.34 0.16
CA HIS A 92 11.19 4.34 0.19
C HIS A 92 9.91 3.68 0.70
N GLN A 93 9.18 4.36 1.56
CA GLN A 93 7.92 3.89 2.11
C GLN A 93 6.78 4.74 1.55
N ILE A 94 5.70 4.09 1.13
CA ILE A 94 4.49 4.75 0.63
C ILE A 94 3.35 4.44 1.61
N GLY A 95 2.64 5.48 2.04
CA GLY A 95 1.71 5.33 3.14
C GLY A 95 0.79 6.52 3.38
N PHE A 96 -0.05 6.36 4.40
CA PHE A 96 -0.94 7.40 4.90
C PHE A 96 -0.33 8.08 6.13
N MET A 97 -0.60 9.37 6.27
CA MET A 97 -0.23 10.11 7.48
C MET A 97 -1.47 10.42 8.29
N LYS A 98 -1.49 10.02 9.57
CA LYS A 98 -2.63 10.29 10.46
C LYS A 98 -2.92 11.79 10.55
N GLY A 99 -4.18 12.15 10.32
CA GLY A 99 -4.63 13.55 10.37
C GLY A 99 -4.30 14.37 9.12
N LYS A 100 -3.79 13.76 8.04
CA LYS A 100 -3.64 14.40 6.73
C LYS A 100 -4.33 13.57 5.67
N ASP A 101 -4.89 14.26 4.68
CA ASP A 101 -5.48 13.64 3.50
C ASP A 101 -4.38 13.34 2.47
N GLY A 102 -4.58 12.26 1.71
CA GLY A 102 -3.69 11.84 0.63
C GLY A 102 -2.68 10.75 1.02
N VAL A 103 -1.85 10.40 0.04
CA VAL A 103 -0.80 9.40 0.14
C VAL A 103 0.56 10.07 0.04
N PHE A 104 1.49 9.65 0.88
CA PHE A 104 2.81 10.25 0.99
C PHE A 104 3.91 9.23 0.73
N LYS A 105 5.04 9.73 0.24
CA LYS A 105 6.32 9.03 0.16
C LYS A 105 7.22 9.48 1.32
N ASN A 106 7.82 8.52 2.02
CA ASN A 106 8.81 8.75 3.07
C ASN A 106 10.13 8.08 2.70
N THR A 107 11.20 8.87 2.62
CA THR A 107 12.57 8.44 2.30
C THR A 107 13.54 8.61 3.47
N GLY A 108 13.02 8.78 4.70
CA GLY A 108 13.80 9.10 5.90
C GLY A 108 13.84 10.59 6.23
N GLU A 109 13.12 11.42 5.47
CA GLU A 109 12.93 12.85 5.71
C GLU A 109 11.46 13.17 6.05
N THR A 110 11.03 14.41 5.83
CA THR A 110 9.61 14.78 5.98
C THR A 110 8.81 14.11 4.86
N PRO A 111 7.73 13.35 5.16
CA PRO A 111 6.98 12.69 4.10
C PRO A 111 6.35 13.67 3.11
N GLU A 112 6.46 13.36 1.82
CA GLU A 112 6.03 14.18 0.70
C GLU A 112 4.71 13.68 0.12
N LEU A 113 3.74 14.56 -0.10
CA LEU A 113 2.47 14.19 -0.74
C LEU A 113 2.74 13.81 -2.21
N ILE A 114 2.33 12.60 -2.61
CA ILE A 114 2.48 12.14 -4.00
C ILE A 114 1.16 12.15 -4.77
N THR A 115 0.03 11.94 -4.10
CA THR A 115 -1.32 12.00 -4.69
C THR A 115 -2.40 12.02 -3.62
N ASP A 116 -3.61 12.42 -3.98
CA ASP A 116 -4.77 12.52 -3.09
C ASP A 116 -5.45 11.16 -2.82
N THR A 117 -5.18 10.14 -3.64
CA THR A 117 -5.92 8.86 -3.57
C THR A 117 -5.01 7.64 -3.62
N PHE A 118 -5.48 6.55 -2.99
CA PHE A 118 -4.78 5.27 -3.04
C PHE A 118 -4.77 4.68 -4.45
N SER A 119 -5.89 4.78 -5.17
CA SER A 119 -6.02 4.25 -6.53
C SER A 119 -5.04 4.89 -7.51
N GLU A 120 -4.84 6.20 -7.39
CA GLU A 120 -3.83 6.89 -8.18
C GLU A 120 -2.43 6.42 -7.81
N THR A 121 -2.16 6.12 -6.53
CA THR A 121 -0.86 5.55 -6.13
C THR A 121 -0.59 4.21 -6.81
N ILE A 122 -1.60 3.33 -6.89
CA ILE A 122 -1.47 2.06 -7.62
C ILE A 122 -1.20 2.29 -9.12
N PHE A 123 -1.82 3.31 -9.71
CA PHE A 123 -1.53 3.71 -11.09
C PHE A 123 -0.09 4.23 -11.25
N LEU A 124 0.39 5.09 -10.34
CA LEU A 124 1.76 5.61 -10.35
C LEU A 124 2.79 4.47 -10.26
N ILE A 125 2.57 3.50 -9.37
CA ILE A 125 3.46 2.34 -9.22
C ILE A 125 3.50 1.52 -10.51
N ASN A 126 2.33 1.26 -11.12
CA ASN A 126 2.25 0.47 -12.35
C ASN A 126 2.76 1.23 -13.59
N SER A 127 2.76 2.57 -13.56
CA SER A 127 3.26 3.42 -14.64
C SER A 127 4.73 3.81 -14.49
N ASP A 128 5.40 3.37 -13.42
CA ASP A 128 6.79 3.70 -13.12
C ASP A 128 7.03 5.21 -13.04
N ALA A 129 6.14 5.92 -12.33
CA ALA A 129 6.17 7.37 -12.31
C ALA A 129 7.36 7.93 -11.51
N ASP A 130 8.06 8.91 -12.10
CA ASP A 130 9.25 9.56 -11.52
C ASP A 130 9.03 10.10 -10.10
N ILE A 131 7.81 10.52 -9.76
CA ILE A 131 7.47 11.06 -8.43
C ILE A 131 7.69 10.07 -7.28
N LEU A 132 7.77 8.77 -7.59
CA LEU A 132 7.98 7.71 -6.60
C LEU A 132 9.44 7.52 -6.18
N TYR A 133 10.39 8.12 -6.90
CA TYR A 133 11.83 8.08 -6.66
C TYR A 133 12.34 9.41 -6.09
#